data_AF-A0A1Y4R918-F1
#
_entry.id   AF-A0A1Y4R918-F1
#
_cell.length_a   1.000
_cell.length_b   1.000
_cell.length_c   1.000
_cell.angle_alpha   90.00
_cell.angle_beta   90.00
_cell.angle_gamma   90.00
#
_symmetry.space_group_name_H-M   'P 1'
#
loop_
_entity.id
_entity.type
_entity.pdbx_description
1 polymer ?
#
loop_
_entity_poly.entity_id
_entity_poly.type
_entity_poly.pdbx_seq_one_letter_code
_entity_poly.pdbx_strand_id
1 'polypeptide(L)'
;MDQLEKELLKKLCDSGRVRMLELVRSDIKNYRNLKVELELLDQEYAKEVITRQEKVYFSDEDIKKIKSPGYSDGLGGHVEPLDKKIIRLNEEKEKANQELRNFYQENNYIYFNRKWILMSRIAFVDDILSRLDEYDKQFIIDLYISPIGFKRVMNKYNIENNGDVYRKASNILRKVL
;
A
#
# COMPACT_ATOMS: atom_id res chain seq x y z
N MET A 1 18.57 -2.57 3.74
CA MET A 1 17.68 -1.48 4.14
C MET A 1 17.88 -0.32 3.18
N ASP A 2 16.85 0.02 2.41
CA ASP A 2 16.90 1.07 1.40
C ASP A 2 16.90 2.49 2.03
N GLN A 3 17.07 3.52 1.21
CA GLN A 3 17.14 4.91 1.70
C GLN A 3 15.80 5.43 2.25
N LEU A 4 14.68 4.98 1.68
CA LEU A 4 13.35 5.34 2.13
C LEU A 4 13.05 4.71 3.49
N GLU A 5 13.34 3.42 3.67
CA GLU A 5 13.22 2.70 4.94
C GLU A 5 13.97 3.41 6.08
N LYS A 6 15.20 3.87 5.82
CA LYS A 6 15.98 4.64 6.80
C LYS A 6 15.32 5.97 7.17
N GLU A 7 14.74 6.67 6.20
CA GLU A 7 14.05 7.93 6.45
C GLU A 7 12.77 7.73 7.27
N LEU A 8 12.01 6.67 6.98
CA LEU A 8 10.80 6.29 7.71
C LEU A 8 11.11 5.96 9.17
N LEU A 9 12.16 5.17 9.41
CA LEU A 9 12.63 4.85 10.76
C LEU A 9 13.00 6.10 11.55
N LYS A 10 13.72 7.04 10.92
CA LYS A 10 14.09 8.31 11.56
C LYS A 10 12.85 9.10 12.00
N LYS A 11 11.87 9.28 11.10
CA LYS A 11 10.63 10.01 11.42
C LYS A 11 9.82 9.33 12.54
N LEU A 12 9.83 7.99 12.61
CA LEU A 12 9.20 7.27 13.72
C LEU A 12 9.94 7.47 15.05
N CYS A 13 11.28 7.46 15.05
CA CYS A 13 12.08 7.79 16.24
C CYS A 13 11.72 9.18 16.78
N ASP A 14 11.64 10.16 15.88
CA ASP A 14 11.30 11.54 16.20
C ASP A 14 9.87 11.67 16.77
N SER A 15 8.93 10.82 16.33
CA SER A 15 7.55 10.77 16.84
C SER A 15 7.40 10.17 18.25
N GLY A 16 8.46 9.61 18.83
CA GLY A 16 8.42 8.94 20.15
C GLY A 16 7.82 7.52 20.15
N ARG A 17 7.23 7.06 19.03
CA ARG A 17 6.68 5.69 18.90
C ARG A 17 7.71 4.59 19.15
N VAL A 18 8.97 4.86 18.85
CA VAL A 18 10.06 3.87 18.93
C VAL A 18 10.38 3.43 20.36
N ARG A 19 9.99 4.21 21.39
CA ARG A 19 10.38 3.91 22.78
C ARG A 19 9.32 3.16 23.59
N MET A 20 8.11 2.98 23.07
CA MET A 20 7.01 2.36 23.82
C MET A 20 6.86 0.88 23.48
N LEU A 21 7.27 0.02 24.42
CA LEU A 21 7.17 -1.45 24.31
C LEU A 21 5.78 -1.95 23.92
N GLU A 22 4.72 -1.28 24.37
CA GLU A 22 3.34 -1.65 24.05
C GLU A 22 3.01 -1.43 22.56
N LEU A 23 3.45 -0.30 22.00
CA LEU A 23 3.26 0.01 20.59
C LEU A 23 4.06 -0.94 19.70
N VAL A 24 5.32 -1.20 20.07
CA VAL A 24 6.18 -2.19 19.41
C VAL A 24 5.51 -3.56 19.37
N ARG A 25 4.99 -4.02 20.52
CA ARG A 25 4.31 -5.30 20.59
C ARG A 25 3.04 -5.32 19.74
N SER A 26 2.30 -4.23 19.70
CA SER A 26 1.12 -4.09 18.83
C SER A 26 1.50 -4.21 17.36
N ASP A 27 2.56 -3.52 16.93
CA ASP A 27 3.04 -3.56 15.55
C ASP A 27 3.58 -4.94 15.17
N ILE A 28 4.35 -5.60 16.03
CA ILE A 28 4.84 -6.97 15.81
C ILE A 28 3.67 -7.96 15.69
N LYS A 29 2.66 -7.88 16.57
CA LYS A 29 1.47 -8.73 16.51
C LYS A 29 0.66 -8.52 15.23
N ASN A 30 0.63 -7.29 14.73
CA ASN A 30 -0.12 -6.92 13.53
C ASN A 30 0.73 -6.94 12.26
N TYR A 31 2.00 -7.33 12.32
CA TYR A 31 2.97 -7.17 11.24
C TYR A 31 2.51 -7.76 9.91
N ARG A 32 1.90 -8.95 9.92
CA ARG A 32 1.30 -9.56 8.72
C ARG A 32 0.13 -8.74 8.18
N ASN A 33 -0.77 -8.30 9.05
CA ASN A 33 -1.93 -7.49 8.68
C ASN A 33 -1.49 -6.15 8.09
N LEU A 34 -0.44 -5.53 8.62
CA LEU A 34 0.12 -4.28 8.08
C LEU A 34 0.62 -4.47 6.64
N LYS A 35 1.29 -5.58 6.34
CA LYS A 35 1.73 -5.91 4.98
C LYS A 35 0.55 -6.12 4.02
N VAL A 36 -0.46 -6.86 4.46
CA VAL A 36 -1.68 -7.08 3.69
C VAL A 36 -2.42 -5.76 3.44
N GLU A 37 -2.54 -4.90 4.46
CA GLU A 37 -3.18 -3.60 4.33
C GLU A 37 -2.44 -2.68 3.35
N LEU A 38 -1.10 -2.69 3.37
CA LEU A 38 -0.27 -1.95 2.42
C LEU A 38 -0.49 -2.42 0.98
N GLU A 39 -0.53 -3.74 0.77
CA GLU A 39 -0.78 -4.33 -0.54
C GLU A 39 -2.19 -3.99 -1.06
N LEU A 40 -3.22 -4.12 -0.21
CA LEU A 40 -4.59 -3.75 -0.57
C LEU A 40 -4.71 -2.27 -0.90
N LEU A 41 -4.08 -1.39 -0.13
CA LEU A 41 -4.05 0.05 -0.39
C LEU A 41 -3.47 0.36 -1.78
N ASP A 42 -2.37 -0.29 -2.15
CA ASP A 42 -1.75 -0.13 -3.46
C ASP A 42 -2.63 -0.65 -4.60
N GLN A 43 -3.29 -1.80 -4.40
CA GLN A 43 -4.19 -2.38 -5.39
C GLN A 43 -5.44 -1.51 -5.60
N GLU A 44 -6.08 -1.04 -4.53
CA GLU A 44 -7.28 -0.21 -4.59
C GLU A 44 -7.01 1.12 -5.30
N TYR A 45 -5.91 1.79 -4.93
CA TYR A 45 -5.52 3.06 -5.55
C TYR A 45 -5.15 2.87 -7.02
N ALA A 46 -4.35 1.85 -7.36
CA ALA A 46 -3.97 1.56 -8.74
C ALA A 46 -5.18 1.24 -9.62
N LYS A 47 -6.15 0.46 -9.12
CA LYS A 47 -7.38 0.14 -9.83
C LYS A 47 -8.18 1.39 -10.22
N GLU A 48 -8.35 2.32 -9.28
CA GLU A 48 -9.07 3.58 -9.55
C GLU A 48 -8.33 4.48 -10.56
N VAL A 49 -7.00 4.49 -10.53
CA VAL A 49 -6.15 5.21 -11.49
C VAL A 49 -6.25 4.60 -12.88
N ILE A 50 -6.05 3.28 -13.01
CA ILE A 50 -6.10 2.57 -14.29
C ILE A 50 -7.45 2.77 -14.97
N THR A 51 -8.55 2.58 -14.21
CA THR A 51 -9.92 2.74 -14.73
C THR A 51 -10.16 4.13 -15.32
N ARG A 52 -9.60 5.19 -14.72
CA ARG A 52 -9.72 6.56 -15.21
C ARG A 52 -8.77 6.84 -16.38
N GLN A 53 -7.56 6.31 -16.35
CA GLN A 53 -6.61 6.42 -17.46
C GLN A 53 -7.12 5.73 -18.73
N GLU A 54 -7.79 4.58 -18.60
CA GLU A 54 -8.42 3.87 -19.71
C GLU A 54 -9.47 4.74 -20.43
N LYS A 55 -10.29 5.50 -19.69
CA LYS A 55 -11.26 6.44 -20.29
C LYS A 55 -10.58 7.51 -21.16
N VAL A 56 -9.46 8.04 -20.69
CA VAL A 56 -8.66 9.02 -21.45
C VAL A 56 -8.08 8.36 -22.71
N TYR A 57 -7.52 7.16 -22.56
CA TYR A 57 -6.93 6.40 -23.66
C TYR A 57 -7.95 6.04 -24.74
N PHE A 58 -9.15 5.56 -24.38
CA PHE A 58 -10.19 5.25 -25.34
C PHE A 58 -10.62 6.47 -26.14
N SER A 59 -10.74 7.63 -25.49
CA SER A 59 -11.04 8.89 -26.16
C SER A 59 -9.95 9.28 -27.17
N ASP A 60 -8.68 9.08 -26.82
CA ASP A 60 -7.54 9.31 -27.72
C ASP A 60 -7.52 8.37 -28.92
N GLU A 61 -7.75 7.08 -28.70
CA GLU A 61 -7.80 6.09 -29.78
C GLU A 61 -8.97 6.33 -30.74
N ASP A 62 -10.13 6.73 -30.22
CA ASP A 62 -11.28 7.03 -31.07
C ASP A 62 -11.08 8.30 -31.90
N ILE A 63 -10.37 9.31 -31.38
CA ILE A 63 -9.93 10.47 -32.17
C ILE A 63 -8.96 10.03 -33.29
N LYS A 64 -7.97 9.18 -33.00
CA LYS A 64 -7.01 8.70 -34.02
C LYS A 64 -7.65 7.87 -35.13
N LYS A 65 -8.72 7.13 -34.82
CA LYS A 65 -9.48 6.32 -35.80
C LYS A 65 -10.32 7.16 -36.75
N ILE A 66 -10.51 8.46 -36.48
CA ILE A 66 -11.18 9.38 -37.40
C ILE A 66 -10.29 9.55 -38.63
N LYS A 67 -10.55 8.76 -39.67
CA LYS A 67 -9.94 8.97 -40.99
C LYS A 67 -10.51 10.26 -41.58
N SER A 68 -9.65 11.04 -42.25
CA SER A 68 -10.06 12.11 -43.16
C SER A 68 -11.18 11.60 -44.08
N PRO A 69 -12.20 12.42 -44.36
CA PRO A 69 -13.38 11.93 -45.07
C PRO A 69 -12.96 11.45 -46.46
N GLY A 70 -13.09 10.13 -46.69
CA GLY A 70 -13.20 9.61 -48.03
C GLY A 70 -14.57 10.01 -48.56
N TYR A 71 -14.62 10.60 -49.76
CA TYR A 71 -15.86 10.94 -50.45
C TYR A 71 -16.82 9.73 -50.41
N SER A 72 -17.98 9.90 -49.77
CA SER A 72 -19.03 8.88 -49.63
C SER A 72 -19.83 8.75 -50.93
N ASP A 73 -20.25 7.52 -51.24
CA ASP A 73 -21.05 7.08 -52.39
C ASP A 73 -22.56 7.38 -52.28
N GLY A 74 -22.98 8.28 -51.39
CA GLY A 74 -24.31 8.90 -51.46
C GLY A 74 -25.48 8.04 -51.00
N LEU A 75 -25.28 6.99 -50.20
CA LEU A 75 -26.37 6.22 -49.60
C LEU A 75 -26.68 6.71 -48.17
N GLY A 76 -27.84 7.36 -48.04
CA GLY A 76 -28.26 8.20 -46.93
C GLY A 76 -28.47 7.51 -45.58
N GLY A 77 -27.79 8.05 -44.58
CA GLY A 77 -28.16 8.07 -43.16
C GLY A 77 -27.68 9.40 -42.58
N HIS A 78 -28.32 9.92 -41.52
CA HIS A 78 -27.87 11.18 -40.91
C HIS A 78 -26.55 10.93 -40.16
N VAL A 79 -25.43 11.16 -40.85
CA VAL A 79 -24.08 11.03 -40.26
C VAL A 79 -23.76 12.35 -39.56
N GLU A 80 -23.38 12.29 -38.28
CA GLU A 80 -22.87 13.44 -37.54
C GLU A 80 -21.72 14.07 -38.35
N PRO A 81 -21.75 15.40 -38.59
CA PRO A 81 -20.65 16.09 -39.25
C PRO A 81 -19.33 15.80 -38.55
N LEU A 82 -18.28 15.52 -39.34
CA LEU A 82 -16.96 15.14 -38.83
C LEU A 82 -16.46 16.11 -37.74
N ASP A 83 -16.63 17.41 -37.97
CA ASP A 83 -16.23 18.46 -37.03
C ASP A 83 -16.97 18.36 -35.70
N LYS A 84 -18.27 18.08 -35.72
CA LYS A 84 -19.07 17.89 -34.49
C LYS A 84 -18.61 16.65 -33.72
N LYS A 85 -18.30 15.56 -34.44
CA LYS A 85 -17.77 14.33 -33.84
C LYS A 85 -16.40 14.55 -33.18
N ILE A 86 -15.50 15.27 -33.86
CA ILE A 86 -14.18 15.62 -33.33
C ILE A 86 -14.31 16.51 -32.08
N ILE A 87 -15.19 17.52 -32.13
CA ILE A 87 -15.44 18.40 -30.98
C ILE A 87 -15.93 17.58 -29.79
N ARG A 88 -16.96 16.73 -29.96
CA ARG A 88 -17.50 15.89 -28.88
C ARG A 88 -16.45 14.99 -28.26
N LEU A 89 -15.64 14.30 -29.07
CA LEU A 89 -14.60 13.40 -28.56
C LEU A 89 -13.49 14.15 -27.81
N ASN A 90 -13.14 15.36 -28.24
CA ASN A 90 -12.22 16.23 -27.49
C ASN A 90 -12.81 16.67 -26.15
N GLU A 91 -14.10 17.01 -26.10
CA GLU A 91 -14.80 17.34 -24.86
C GLU A 91 -14.87 16.15 -23.90
N GLU A 92 -15.19 14.95 -24.40
CA GLU A 92 -15.19 13.70 -23.63
C GLU A 92 -13.80 13.38 -23.06
N LYS A 93 -12.75 13.56 -23.87
CA LYS A 93 -11.36 13.41 -23.45
C LYS A 93 -11.00 14.41 -22.34
N GLU A 94 -11.32 15.68 -22.51
CA GLU A 94 -10.99 16.71 -21.52
C GLU A 94 -11.73 16.44 -20.19
N LYS A 95 -12.98 16.02 -20.27
CA LYS A 95 -13.74 15.59 -19.09
C LYS A 95 -13.08 14.40 -18.39
N ALA A 96 -12.66 13.37 -19.13
CA ALA A 96 -11.96 12.22 -18.55
C ALA A 96 -10.62 12.62 -17.90
N ASN A 97 -9.86 13.54 -18.53
CA ASN A 97 -8.65 14.11 -17.96
C ASN A 97 -8.94 14.88 -16.66
N GLN A 98 -10.01 15.68 -16.65
CA GLN A 98 -10.40 16.42 -15.45
C GLN A 98 -10.84 15.47 -14.32
N GLU A 99 -11.59 14.40 -14.61
CA GLU A 99 -11.94 13.36 -13.64
C GLU A 99 -10.69 12.72 -13.01
N LEU A 100 -9.66 12.43 -13.82
CA LEU A 100 -8.39 11.88 -13.34
C LEU A 100 -7.62 12.90 -12.48
N ARG A 101 -7.54 14.17 -12.90
CA ARG A 101 -6.90 15.23 -12.12
C ARG A 101 -7.58 15.43 -10.76
N ASN A 102 -8.91 15.49 -10.75
CA ASN A 102 -9.70 15.63 -9.52
C ASN A 102 -9.44 14.44 -8.58
N PHE A 103 -9.45 13.22 -9.11
CA PHE A 103 -9.13 12.02 -8.32
C PHE A 103 -7.76 12.16 -7.65
N TYR A 104 -6.72 12.57 -8.38
CA TYR A 104 -5.40 12.77 -7.79
C TYR A 104 -5.38 13.86 -6.72
N GLN A 105 -6.02 14.99 -6.96
CA GLN A 105 -6.08 16.10 -6.00
C GLN A 105 -6.77 15.69 -4.70
N GLU A 106 -7.84 14.92 -4.80
CA GLU A 106 -8.64 14.48 -3.65
C GLU A 106 -7.98 13.31 -2.89
N ASN A 107 -7.30 12.40 -3.59
CA ASN A 107 -6.91 11.11 -3.02
C ASN A 107 -5.41 10.95 -2.76
N ASN A 108 -4.53 11.70 -3.44
CA ASN A 108 -3.08 11.49 -3.32
C ASN A 108 -2.58 11.68 -1.91
N TYR A 109 -3.00 12.76 -1.25
CA TYR A 109 -2.56 13.05 0.11
C TYR A 109 -2.95 11.90 1.06
N ILE A 110 -4.19 11.43 0.98
CA ILE A 110 -4.71 10.35 1.82
C ILE A 110 -3.96 9.05 1.54
N TYR A 111 -3.82 8.68 0.27
CA TYR A 111 -3.13 7.47 -0.16
C TYR A 111 -1.67 7.46 0.29
N PHE A 112 -0.89 8.49 -0.05
CA PHE A 112 0.53 8.54 0.28
C PHE A 112 0.77 8.65 1.79
N ASN A 113 -0.08 9.35 2.54
CA ASN A 113 0.05 9.42 3.99
C ASN A 113 -0.25 8.06 4.63
N ARG A 114 -1.34 7.37 4.24
CA ARG A 114 -1.66 6.04 4.75
C ARG A 114 -0.57 5.03 4.40
N LYS A 115 -0.08 5.05 3.16
CA LYS A 115 1.05 4.25 2.70
C LYS A 115 2.30 4.50 3.55
N TRP A 116 2.64 5.77 3.77
CA TRP A 116 3.76 6.17 4.62
C TRP A 116 3.65 5.64 6.04
N ILE A 117 2.47 5.71 6.67
CA ILE A 117 2.23 5.19 8.02
C ILE A 117 2.44 3.67 8.06
N LEU A 118 1.86 2.94 7.11
CA LEU A 118 1.97 1.47 7.04
C LEU A 118 3.43 1.04 6.83
N MET A 119 4.08 1.61 5.82
CA MET A 119 5.50 1.33 5.52
C MET A 119 6.40 1.64 6.72
N SER A 120 6.17 2.77 7.40
CA SER A 120 6.97 3.12 8.57
C SER A 120 6.85 2.07 9.68
N ARG A 121 5.63 1.62 10.00
CA ARG A 121 5.39 0.60 11.03
C ARG A 121 6.00 -0.74 10.67
N ILE A 122 5.91 -1.15 9.39
CA ILE A 122 6.54 -2.37 8.88
C ILE A 122 8.06 -2.27 9.02
N ALA A 123 8.66 -1.19 8.50
CA ALA A 123 10.10 -0.95 8.57
C ALA A 123 10.61 -0.97 10.01
N PHE A 124 9.82 -0.44 10.96
CA PHE A 124 10.16 -0.47 12.37
C PHE A 124 10.19 -1.86 12.97
N VAL A 125 9.21 -2.71 12.64
CA VAL A 125 9.25 -4.13 13.04
C VAL A 125 10.47 -4.83 12.42
N ASP A 126 10.77 -4.56 11.15
CA ASP A 126 11.94 -5.15 10.46
C ASP A 126 13.26 -4.74 11.12
N ASP A 127 13.42 -3.48 11.45
CA ASP A 127 14.57 -2.95 12.16
C ASP A 127 14.74 -3.60 13.55
N ILE A 128 13.67 -3.72 14.34
CA ILE A 128 13.70 -4.43 15.62
C ILE A 128 14.15 -5.88 15.44
N LEU A 129 13.53 -6.62 14.52
CA LEU A 129 13.87 -8.01 14.26
C LEU A 129 15.31 -8.18 13.76
N SER A 130 15.86 -7.18 13.07
CA SER A 130 17.24 -7.20 12.59
C SER A 130 18.29 -7.01 13.69
N ARG A 131 17.91 -6.42 14.82
CA ARG A 131 18.78 -6.17 15.98
C ARG A 131 18.78 -7.32 16.99
N LEU A 132 17.86 -8.26 16.86
CA LEU A 132 17.77 -9.44 17.72
C LEU A 132 18.75 -10.53 17.24
N ASP A 133 19.27 -11.31 18.18
CA ASP A 133 19.93 -12.57 17.84
C ASP A 133 18.93 -13.57 17.25
N GLU A 134 19.42 -14.57 16.52
CA GLU A 134 18.57 -15.49 15.75
C GLU A 134 17.60 -16.28 16.64
N TYR A 135 18.00 -16.64 17.86
CA TYR A 135 17.15 -17.39 18.79
C TYR A 135 16.00 -16.53 19.32
N ASP A 136 16.32 -15.33 19.81
CA ASP A 136 15.33 -14.38 20.32
C ASP A 136 14.40 -13.88 19.19
N LYS A 137 14.94 -13.69 17.98
CA LYS A 137 14.16 -13.36 16.78
C LYS A 137 13.17 -14.48 16.43
N GLN A 138 13.62 -15.73 16.38
CA GLN A 138 12.74 -16.86 16.09
C GLN A 138 11.66 -17.05 17.16
N PHE A 139 11.98 -16.79 18.44
CA PHE A 139 11.00 -16.79 19.52
C PHE A 139 9.89 -15.76 19.29
N ILE A 140 10.24 -14.51 18.93
CA ILE A 140 9.27 -13.46 18.62
C ILE A 140 8.42 -13.82 17.39
N ILE A 141 9.04 -14.40 16.36
CA ILE A 141 8.33 -14.87 15.17
C ILE A 141 7.31 -15.95 15.54
N ASP A 142 7.73 -17.00 16.23
CA ASP A 142 6.86 -18.13 16.60
C ASP A 142 5.73 -17.75 17.55
N LEU A 143 5.90 -16.68 18.32
CA LEU A 143 4.90 -16.20 19.28
C LEU A 143 3.90 -15.23 18.65
N TYR A 144 4.37 -14.27 17.84
CA TYR A 144 3.54 -13.16 17.39
C TYR A 144 3.33 -13.09 15.88
N ILE A 145 4.36 -13.33 15.08
CA ILE A 145 4.29 -13.09 13.63
C ILE A 145 3.76 -14.32 12.91
N SER A 146 4.34 -15.48 13.19
CA SER A 146 3.99 -16.80 12.66
C SER A 146 3.61 -17.74 13.80
N PRO A 147 2.46 -17.53 14.47
CA PRO A 147 2.14 -18.27 15.69
C PRO A 147 2.09 -19.78 15.45
N ILE A 148 2.98 -20.54 16.10
CA ILE A 148 2.98 -22.01 16.03
C ILE A 148 2.01 -22.64 17.04
N GLY A 149 1.30 -21.82 17.81
CA GLY A 149 0.43 -22.23 18.91
C GLY A 149 1.15 -22.17 20.25
N PHE A 150 0.47 -21.63 21.27
CA PHE A 150 1.07 -21.26 22.55
C PHE A 150 1.78 -22.43 23.26
N LYS A 151 1.17 -23.62 23.30
CA LYS A 151 1.78 -24.83 23.89
C LYS A 151 3.05 -25.26 23.14
N ARG A 152 3.08 -25.11 21.81
CA ARG A 152 4.25 -25.46 21.00
C ARG A 152 5.40 -24.48 21.23
N VAL A 153 5.09 -23.19 21.40
CA VAL A 153 6.08 -22.19 21.82
C VAL A 153 6.67 -22.59 23.18
N MET A 154 5.84 -22.84 24.18
CA MET A 154 6.33 -23.25 25.51
C MET A 154 7.27 -24.46 25.44
N ASN A 155 6.87 -25.51 24.72
CA ASN A 155 7.68 -26.71 24.56
C ASN A 155 8.97 -26.45 23.79
N LYS A 156 8.92 -25.71 22.67
CA LYS A 156 10.09 -25.42 21.82
C LYS A 156 11.16 -24.63 22.57
N TYR A 157 10.74 -23.77 23.49
CA TYR A 157 11.63 -22.85 24.21
C TYR A 157 11.81 -23.22 25.69
N ASN A 158 11.40 -24.43 26.09
CA ASN A 158 11.50 -24.98 27.45
C ASN A 158 10.95 -24.04 28.54
N ILE A 159 9.72 -23.55 28.34
CA ILE A 159 9.04 -22.63 29.26
C ILE A 159 7.96 -23.38 30.03
N GLU A 160 8.07 -23.41 31.35
CA GLU A 160 7.14 -24.15 32.23
C GLU A 160 5.87 -23.37 32.55
N ASN A 161 5.93 -22.03 32.62
CA ASN A 161 4.81 -21.17 33.01
C ASN A 161 4.38 -20.23 31.88
N ASN A 162 3.06 -20.16 31.62
CA ASN A 162 2.46 -19.26 30.63
C ASN A 162 2.87 -17.79 30.80
N GLY A 163 2.97 -17.30 32.05
CA GLY A 163 3.37 -15.93 32.35
C GLY A 163 4.80 -15.61 31.91
N ASP A 164 5.67 -16.62 31.88
CA ASP A 164 7.08 -16.48 31.54
C ASP A 164 7.26 -16.27 30.04
N VAL A 165 6.33 -16.76 29.20
CA VAL A 165 6.33 -16.52 27.75
C VAL A 165 6.28 -15.04 27.44
N TYR A 166 5.28 -14.33 27.98
CA TYR A 166 5.11 -12.90 27.75
C TYR A 166 6.19 -12.05 28.44
N ARG A 167 6.69 -12.50 29.60
CA ARG A 167 7.81 -11.84 30.28
C ARG A 167 9.09 -11.98 29.47
N LYS A 168 9.39 -13.16 28.94
CA LYS A 168 10.51 -13.41 28.03
C LYS A 168 10.40 -12.53 26.80
N ALA A 169 9.24 -12.49 26.13
CA ALA A 169 9.02 -11.60 24.99
C ALA A 169 9.30 -10.12 25.32
N SER A 170 8.80 -9.65 26.47
CA SER A 170 9.03 -8.28 26.93
C SER A 170 10.51 -7.98 27.16
N ASN A 171 11.23 -8.92 27.78
CA ASN A 171 12.65 -8.78 28.07
C ASN A 171 13.48 -8.78 26.79
N ILE A 172 13.13 -9.62 25.81
CA ILE A 172 13.78 -9.65 24.49
C ILE A 172 13.65 -8.28 23.81
N LEU A 173 12.42 -7.78 23.69
CA LEU A 173 12.17 -6.51 22.99
C LEU A 173 12.83 -5.32 23.69
N ARG A 174 12.87 -5.30 25.04
CA ARG A 174 13.56 -4.24 25.80
C ARG A 174 15.06 -4.15 25.53
N LYS A 175 15.71 -5.19 25.00
CA LYS A 175 17.15 -5.14 24.66
C LYS A 175 17.43 -4.26 23.45
N VAL A 176 16.44 -4.03 22.58
CA VAL A 176 16.60 -3.40 21.25
C VAL A 176 15.77 -2.14 21.06
N LEU A 177 15.03 -1.73 22.10
CA LEU A 177 14.29 -0.47 22.21
C LEU A 177 15.11 0.56 22.98
#